data_AF-A0A389M3F1-F1
#
_entry.id   AF-A0A389M3F1-F1
#
_cell.length_a   1.000
_cell.length_b   1.000
_cell.length_c   1.000
_cell.angle_alpha   90.00
_cell.angle_beta   90.00
_cell.angle_gamma   90.00
#
_symmetry.space_group_name_H-M   'P 1'
#
loop_
_entity.id
_entity.type
_entity.pdbx_description
1 polymer ?
#
loop_
_entity_poly.entity_id
_entity_poly.type
_entity_poly.pdbx_seq_one_letter_code
_entity_poly.pdbx_strand_id
1 'polypeptide(L)'
;MSKLTVKEKIEIYEKRQQGITISSLSQKYNVHGENLKYLICLIKRHGYGVVERKNNRYYSPDLKEEESTTEEKVSVVSELQQN
;
A
#
# COMPACT_ATOMS: atom_id res chain seq x y z
N MET A 1 -9.84 2.48 18.15
CA MET A 1 -9.48 2.88 16.77
C MET A 1 -10.72 3.35 16.05
N SER A 2 -10.93 4.66 15.93
CA SER A 2 -11.98 5.20 15.06
C SER A 2 -11.62 4.89 13.61
N LYS A 3 -12.55 4.26 12.89
CA LYS A 3 -12.28 3.73 11.55
C LYS A 3 -12.61 4.82 10.53
N LEU A 4 -11.57 5.38 9.89
CA LEU A 4 -11.75 6.35 8.81
C LEU A 4 -12.57 5.73 7.67
N THR A 5 -13.59 6.44 7.22
CA THR A 5 -14.34 6.12 6.01
C THR A 5 -13.49 6.36 4.77
N VAL A 6 -13.85 5.74 3.64
CA VAL A 6 -13.16 5.93 2.35
C VAL A 6 -13.11 7.42 1.97
N LYS A 7 -14.23 8.13 2.17
CA LYS A 7 -14.34 9.57 1.88
C LYS A 7 -13.38 10.39 2.75
N GLU A 8 -13.31 10.13 4.05
CA GLU A 8 -12.38 10.85 4.94
C GLU A 8 -10.92 10.59 4.57
N LYS A 9 -10.57 9.36 4.17
CA LYS A 9 -9.21 9.03 3.72
C LYS A 9 -8.81 9.82 2.47
N ILE A 10 -9.73 9.99 1.52
CA ILE A 10 -9.51 10.82 0.32
C ILE A 10 -9.36 12.29 0.72
N GLU A 11 -10.27 12.82 1.54
CA GLU A 11 -10.26 14.22 2.00
C GLU A 11 -8.96 14.56 2.75
N ILE A 12 -8.46 13.64 3.60
CA ILE A 12 -7.18 13.79 4.31
C ILE A 12 -6.02 13.96 3.32
N TYR A 13 -6.00 13.16 2.25
CA TYR A 13 -4.94 13.21 1.25
C TYR A 13 -4.98 14.49 0.43
N GLU A 14 -6.15 14.92 -0.02
CA GLU A 14 -6.33 16.18 -0.76
C GLU A 14 -5.90 17.38 0.08
N LYS A 15 -6.31 17.43 1.36
CA LYS A 15 -5.87 18.46 2.30
C LYS A 15 -4.37 18.46 2.53
N ARG A 16 -3.75 17.27 2.57
CA ARG A 16 -2.30 17.16 2.68
C ARG A 16 -1.59 17.77 1.46
N GLN A 17 -2.14 17.58 0.26
CA GLN A 17 -1.65 18.19 -0.98
C GLN A 17 -1.82 19.72 -0.98
N GLN A 18 -2.85 20.24 -0.31
CA GLN A 18 -3.06 21.67 -0.07
C GLN A 18 -2.12 22.27 0.99
N GLY A 19 -1.23 21.48 1.60
CA GLY A 19 -0.26 21.95 2.59
C GLY A 19 -0.73 21.95 4.05
N ILE A 20 -1.90 21.37 4.34
CA ILE A 20 -2.39 21.24 5.72
C ILE A 20 -1.48 20.29 6.53
N THR A 21 -1.20 20.68 7.77
CA THR A 21 -0.28 19.93 8.65
C THR A 21 -0.92 18.66 9.19
N ILE A 22 -0.09 17.62 9.40
CA ILE A 22 -0.54 16.33 9.94
C ILE A 22 -1.13 16.48 11.35
N SER A 23 -0.60 17.40 12.17
CA SER A 23 -1.12 17.65 13.53
C SER A 23 -2.57 18.14 13.51
N SER A 24 -2.90 19.07 12.61
CA SER A 24 -4.27 19.58 12.48
C SER A 24 -5.25 18.50 11.99
N LEU A 25 -4.83 17.67 11.04
CA LEU A 25 -5.60 16.52 10.56
C LEU A 25 -5.77 15.47 11.67
N SER A 26 -4.71 15.21 12.43
CA SER A 26 -4.71 14.26 13.55
C SER A 26 -5.75 14.63 14.59
N GLN A 27 -5.78 15.91 14.98
CA GLN A 27 -6.79 16.44 15.90
C GLN A 27 -8.20 16.40 15.31
N LYS A 28 -8.37 16.83 14.04
CA LYS A 28 -9.68 16.89 13.39
C LYS A 28 -10.36 15.52 13.27
N TYR A 29 -9.61 14.51 12.85
CA TYR A 29 -10.15 13.17 12.60
C TYR A 29 -9.97 12.23 13.80
N ASN A 30 -9.36 12.70 14.89
CA ASN A 30 -9.03 11.90 16.08
C ASN A 30 -8.23 10.62 15.72
N VAL A 31 -7.19 10.78 14.90
CA VAL A 31 -6.32 9.71 14.42
C VAL A 31 -4.87 10.07 14.70
N HIS A 32 -4.06 9.12 15.15
CA HIS A 32 -2.63 9.35 15.38
C HIS A 32 -1.89 9.79 14.11
N GLY A 33 -0.95 10.72 14.28
CA GLY A 33 -0.15 11.26 13.17
C GLY A 33 0.58 10.20 12.35
N GLU A 34 1.08 9.13 12.98
CA GLU A 34 1.74 8.02 12.27
C GLU A 34 0.80 7.27 11.32
N ASN A 35 -0.46 7.05 11.72
CA ASN A 35 -1.46 6.43 10.86
C ASN A 35 -1.79 7.32 9.66
N LEU A 36 -1.80 8.65 9.85
CA LEU A 36 -1.99 9.60 8.75
C LEU A 36 -0.78 9.62 7.81
N LYS A 37 0.45 9.60 8.33
CA LYS A 37 1.67 9.48 7.51
C LYS A 37 1.62 8.21 6.67
N TYR A 38 1.28 7.09 7.28
CA TYR A 38 1.12 5.82 6.58
C TYR A 38 0.08 5.92 5.45
N LEU A 39 -1.11 6.44 5.75
CA LEU A 39 -2.18 6.61 4.76
C LEU A 39 -1.73 7.48 3.56
N ILE A 40 -1.07 8.60 3.84
CA ILE A 40 -0.56 9.52 2.81
C ILE A 40 0.46 8.79 1.91
N CYS A 41 1.42 8.08 2.51
CA CYS A 41 2.42 7.32 1.77
C CYS A 41 1.79 6.21 0.91
N LEU A 42 0.77 5.52 1.44
CA LEU A 42 0.08 4.45 0.75
C LEU A 42 -0.64 4.96 -0.50
N ILE A 43 -1.37 6.08 -0.39
CA ILE A 43 -2.05 6.72 -1.52
C ILE A 43 -1.03 7.27 -2.52
N LYS A 44 0.04 7.89 -2.04
CA LYS A 44 1.11 8.40 -2.91
C LYS A 44 1.75 7.30 -3.77
N ARG A 45 1.89 6.09 -3.22
CA ARG A 45 2.52 4.95 -3.92
C ARG A 45 1.57 4.22 -4.86
N HIS A 46 0.33 4.00 -4.46
CA HIS A 46 -0.60 3.10 -5.17
C HIS A 46 -1.81 3.82 -5.81
N GLY A 47 -1.94 5.13 -5.60
CA GLY A 47 -3.09 5.92 -6.00
C GLY A 47 -4.33 5.70 -5.12
N TYR A 48 -5.44 6.33 -5.48
CA TYR A 48 -6.70 6.28 -4.73
C TYR A 48 -7.34 4.88 -4.68
N GLY A 49 -7.03 4.03 -5.66
CA GLY A 49 -7.58 2.67 -5.73
C GLY A 49 -7.23 1.78 -4.53
N VAL A 50 -6.21 2.14 -3.73
CA VAL A 50 -5.89 1.42 -2.48
C VAL A 50 -6.88 1.72 -1.35
N VAL A 51 -7.54 2.88 -1.40
CA VAL A 51 -8.46 3.37 -0.36
C VAL A 51 -9.88 2.87 -0.61
N GLU A 52 -10.29 2.83 -1.88
CA GLU A 52 -11.64 2.44 -2.30
C GLU A 52 -11.90 0.95 -2.21
N ARG A 53 -10.85 0.13 -2.28
CA ARG A 53 -10.97 -1.33 -2.19
C ARG A 53 -11.57 -1.72 -0.84
N LYS A 54 -12.80 -2.26 -0.86
CA LYS A 54 -13.49 -2.80 0.32
C LYS A 54 -12.83 -4.05 0.90
N ASN A 55 -12.04 -4.78 0.10
CA ASN A 55 -11.53 -6.10 0.46
C ASN A 55 -10.00 -6.12 0.30
N ASN A 56 -9.31 -6.77 1.24
CA ASN A 56 -7.93 -7.21 1.01
C ASN A 56 -7.96 -8.15 -0.19
N ARG A 57 -7.17 -7.88 -1.25
CA ARG A 57 -6.98 -8.88 -2.30
C ARG A 57 -6.36 -10.09 -1.63
N TYR A 58 -7.08 -11.20 -1.63
CA TYR A 58 -6.53 -12.47 -1.19
C TYR A 58 -5.30 -12.74 -2.04
N TYR A 59 -4.17 -12.97 -1.38
CA TYR A 59 -2.95 -13.36 -2.07
C TYR A 59 -3.12 -14.84 -2.41
N SER A 60 -3.43 -15.14 -3.68
CA SER A 60 -3.61 -16.51 -4.14
C SER A 60 -2.33 -17.31 -3.91
N PRO A 61 -2.41 -18.59 -3.51
CA PRO A 61 -1.23 -19.45 -3.35
C PRO A 61 -0.41 -19.56 -4.64
N ASP A 62 -1.04 -19.53 -5.80
CA ASP A 62 -0.37 -19.60 -7.11
C ASP A 62 0.62 -18.43 -7.34
N LEU A 63 0.31 -17.23 -6.85
CA LEU A 63 1.22 -16.07 -6.92
C LEU A 63 2.47 -16.25 -6.03
N LYS A 64 2.36 -17.09 -4.99
CA LYS A 64 3.41 -17.35 -3.99
C LYS A 64 4.43 -18.34 -4.53
N GLU A 65 3.96 -19.32 -5.30
CA GLU A 65 4.80 -20.36 -5.88
C GLU A 65 5.65 -19.84 -7.06
N GLU A 66 5.18 -18.86 -7.83
CA GLU A 66 5.98 -18.26 -8.90
C GLU A 66 7.15 -17.40 -8.38
N GLU A 67 7.02 -16.75 -7.22
CA GLU A 67 8.13 -16.04 -6.57
C GLU A 67 9.19 -17.01 -6.02
N SER A 68 8.81 -18.20 -5.53
CA SER A 68 9.76 -19.17 -4.98
C SER A 68 10.44 -20.06 -6.02
N THR A 69 9.82 -20.28 -7.18
CA THR A 69 10.36 -21.17 -8.24
C THR A 69 11.22 -20.45 -9.29
N THR A 70 11.21 -19.11 -9.31
CA THR A 70 12.03 -18.33 -10.24
C THR A 70 13.52 -18.32 -9.86
N GLU A 71 13.86 -18.42 -8.57
CA GLU A 71 15.25 -18.54 -8.11
C GLU A 71 15.89 -19.88 -8.54
N GLU A 72 15.11 -20.96 -8.57
CA GLU A 72 15.59 -22.30 -8.93
C GLU A 72 15.80 -22.44 -10.45
N LYS A 73 14.93 -21.81 -11.27
CA LYS A 73 15.06 -21.83 -12.74
C LYS A 73 16.26 -21.04 -13.26
N VAL A 74 16.67 -19.94 -12.60
CA VAL A 74 17.82 -19.14 -13.04
C VAL A 74 19.14 -19.91 -12.91
N SER A 75 19.26 -20.82 -11.93
CA SER A 75 20.43 -21.71 -11.78
C SER A 75 20.53 -22.72 -12.92
N VAL A 76 19.44 -23.44 -13.20
CA VAL A 76 19.43 -24.55 -14.18
C VAL A 76 19.68 -24.07 -15.61
N VAL A 77 19.25 -22.85 -15.97
CA VAL A 77 19.45 -22.31 -17.32
C VAL A 77 20.92 -21.91 -17.56
N SER A 78 21.67 -21.54 -16.52
CA SER A 78 23.09 -21.18 -16.64
C SER A 78 24.03 -22.37 -16.84
N GLU A 79 23.67 -23.55 -16.32
CA GLU A 79 24.46 -24.78 -16.45
C GLU A 79 24.34 -25.40 -17.86
N LEU A 80 23.22 -25.18 -18.56
CA LEU A 80 22.98 -25.71 -19.90
C LEU A 80 23.69 -24.93 -21.02
N GLN A 81 24.34 -23.80 -20.72
CA GLN A 81 25.10 -23.02 -21.70
C GLN A 81 26.62 -23.32 -21.67
N GLN A 82 27.07 -24.32 -20.93
CA GLN A 82 28.50 -24.70 -20.82
C GLN A 82 28.87 -26.01 -21.53
N ASN A 83 27.97 -26.64 -22.29
CA ASN A 83 28.24 -27.83 -23.12
C ASN A 83 28.07 -27.54 -24.60
#